data_AF-A0A2V5WBP0-F1
#
_entry.id   AF-A0A2V5WBP0-F1
#
_cell.length_a   1.000
_cell.length_b   1.000
_cell.length_c   1.000
_cell.angle_alpha   90.00
_cell.angle_beta   90.00
_cell.angle_gamma   90.00
#
_symmetry.space_group_name_H-M   'P 1'
#
loop_
_entity.id
_entity.type
_entity.pdbx_description
1 polymer ?
#
loop_
_entity_poly.entity_id
_entity_poly.type
_entity_poly.pdbx_seq_one_letter_code
_entity_poly.pdbx_strand_id
1 'polypeptide(L)'
;SQLIDLSNFYGKVVGTEGDSWFSHPDWKVVPKGLQNFDGVLFDVSGTLLLKSQNMPQLKEAVRNIPVQKTCRYIHLLHGVGYADEDGTPIAIMEIHYANGDKRQFPIIYGAHVRNWWKEKEEKVSEVSDPNSGVAWSGQGEYPPPDRASVRLYRSTFVNPLPTEAIDHIDFVSQNSKAVPCIVSLSVGDKKPVVKPQATPASPSRK
;
A
#
# COMPACT_ATOMS: atom_id res chain seq x y z
N SER A 1 8.97 -14.24 1.15
CA SER A 1 7.62 -14.10 0.56
C SER A 1 7.64 -14.63 -0.86
N GLN A 2 6.47 -14.83 -1.46
CA GLN A 2 6.24 -15.13 -2.87
C GLN A 2 5.45 -13.97 -3.46
N LEU A 3 5.86 -13.50 -4.63
CA LEU A 3 5.21 -12.40 -5.34
C LEU A 3 3.89 -12.85 -5.93
N ILE A 4 2.90 -11.96 -5.90
CA ILE A 4 1.66 -12.10 -6.68
C ILE A 4 1.79 -11.18 -7.90
N ASP A 5 1.60 -11.75 -9.09
CA ASP A 5 1.71 -10.99 -10.35
C ASP A 5 0.49 -10.07 -10.52
N LEU A 6 0.74 -8.76 -10.46
CA LEU A 6 -0.27 -7.73 -10.66
C LEU A 6 -0.19 -7.08 -12.04
N SER A 7 0.68 -7.54 -12.95
CA SER A 7 0.97 -6.90 -14.24
C SER A 7 -0.25 -6.75 -15.17
N ASN A 8 -1.24 -7.65 -15.05
CA ASN A 8 -2.50 -7.57 -15.79
C ASN A 8 -3.55 -6.67 -15.12
N PHE A 9 -3.30 -6.25 -13.88
CA PHE A 9 -4.17 -5.39 -13.10
C PHE A 9 -3.68 -3.94 -13.11
N TYR A 10 -2.37 -3.72 -13.23
CA TYR A 10 -1.78 -2.40 -13.46
C TYR A 10 -2.33 -1.81 -14.75
N GLY A 11 -2.47 -0.47 -14.78
CA GLY A 11 -3.36 0.32 -15.62
C GLY A 11 -3.40 0.12 -17.14
N LYS A 12 -3.70 -1.11 -17.58
CA LYS A 12 -4.26 -1.51 -18.88
C LYS A 12 -5.78 -1.36 -18.89
N VAL A 13 -6.32 -0.72 -17.87
CA VAL A 13 -7.73 -0.44 -17.64
C VAL A 13 -7.94 1.06 -17.77
N VAL A 14 -8.83 1.48 -18.67
CA VAL A 14 -9.25 2.88 -18.80
C VAL A 14 -9.65 3.43 -17.42
N GLY A 15 -9.07 4.58 -17.04
CA GLY A 15 -9.32 5.22 -15.74
C GLY A 15 -8.44 4.71 -14.59
N THR A 16 -7.22 4.23 -14.86
CA THR A 16 -6.20 3.96 -13.84
C THR A 16 -4.86 4.53 -14.29
N GLU A 17 -4.04 5.10 -13.40
CA GLU A 17 -2.78 5.75 -13.81
C GLU A 17 -1.67 4.74 -14.13
N GLY A 18 -1.78 3.47 -13.72
CA GLY A 18 -0.87 2.38 -14.12
C GLY A 18 0.61 2.75 -14.09
N ASP A 19 1.29 2.55 -15.23
CA ASP A 19 2.72 2.86 -15.41
C ASP A 19 3.00 4.36 -15.45
N SER A 20 2.02 5.18 -15.84
CA SER A 20 2.18 6.64 -15.94
C SER A 20 2.40 7.32 -14.59
N TRP A 21 2.03 6.64 -13.50
CA TRP A 21 2.34 7.07 -12.13
C TRP A 21 3.85 7.26 -11.91
N PHE A 22 4.69 6.38 -12.47
CA PHE A 22 6.16 6.49 -12.39
C PHE A 22 6.75 7.59 -13.28
N SER A 23 5.95 8.21 -14.14
CA SER A 23 6.38 9.34 -14.97
C SER A 23 6.30 10.66 -14.21
N HIS A 24 5.55 10.72 -13.10
CA HIS A 24 5.53 11.89 -12.23
C HIS A 24 6.94 12.12 -11.63
N PRO A 25 7.47 13.36 -11.60
CA PRO A 25 8.83 13.64 -11.13
C PRO A 25 9.14 13.09 -9.73
N ASP A 26 8.17 13.16 -8.82
CA ASP A 26 8.34 12.64 -7.46
C ASP A 26 8.46 11.10 -7.38
N TRP A 27 8.02 10.38 -8.39
CA TRP A 27 7.98 8.91 -8.40
C TRP A 27 9.10 8.28 -9.22
N LYS A 28 9.91 9.07 -9.94
CA LYS A 28 11.11 8.60 -10.63
C LYS A 28 12.17 8.04 -9.69
N VAL A 29 12.20 8.54 -8.45
CA VAL A 29 13.17 8.16 -7.42
C VAL A 29 12.81 6.84 -6.72
N VAL A 30 11.60 6.32 -6.92
CA VAL A 30 11.23 4.99 -6.42
C VAL A 30 12.01 3.93 -7.19
N PRO A 31 12.71 3.01 -6.51
CA PRO A 31 13.37 1.92 -7.20
C PRO A 31 12.33 0.98 -7.84
N LYS A 32 12.50 0.68 -9.12
CA LYS A 32 11.54 -0.11 -9.93
C LYS A 32 11.90 -1.59 -9.97
N GLY A 33 10.93 -2.41 -10.37
CA GLY A 33 11.09 -3.86 -10.49
C GLY A 33 11.16 -4.55 -9.12
N LEU A 34 11.94 -5.62 -9.02
CA LEU A 34 12.02 -6.41 -7.80
C LEU A 34 12.80 -5.69 -6.70
N GLN A 35 12.12 -5.34 -5.62
CA GLN A 35 12.66 -4.61 -4.48
C GLN A 35 12.44 -5.36 -3.17
N ASN A 36 13.40 -5.29 -2.25
CA ASN A 36 13.25 -5.84 -0.92
C ASN A 36 13.07 -4.71 0.10
N PHE A 37 11.90 -4.68 0.74
CA PHE A 37 11.61 -3.74 1.83
C PHE A 37 11.21 -4.53 3.08
N ASP A 38 11.85 -4.23 4.22
CA ASP A 38 11.65 -4.93 5.50
C ASP A 38 11.76 -6.47 5.40
N GLY A 39 12.62 -6.98 4.52
CA GLY A 39 12.79 -8.42 4.31
C GLY A 39 11.70 -9.07 3.44
N VAL A 40 10.78 -8.28 2.87
CA VAL A 40 9.73 -8.73 1.96
C VAL A 40 10.07 -8.31 0.53
N LEU A 41 10.03 -9.26 -0.39
CA LEU A 41 10.17 -9.00 -1.82
C LEU A 41 8.87 -8.40 -2.38
N PHE A 42 8.97 -7.32 -3.14
CA PHE A 42 7.88 -6.66 -3.84
C PHE A 42 8.26 -6.42 -5.29
N ASP A 43 7.27 -6.48 -6.18
CA ASP A 43 7.40 -6.08 -7.58
C ASP A 43 6.82 -4.67 -7.77
N VAL A 44 7.71 -3.69 -7.96
CA VAL A 44 7.42 -2.25 -8.12
C VAL A 44 7.44 -1.91 -9.61
N SER A 45 6.52 -2.53 -10.36
CA SER A 45 6.44 -2.39 -11.82
C SER A 45 5.19 -1.65 -12.30
N GLY A 46 4.22 -1.38 -11.41
CA GLY A 46 3.01 -0.64 -11.73
C GLY A 46 2.24 -0.23 -10.47
N THR A 47 1.07 0.37 -10.66
CA THR A 47 0.15 0.73 -9.56
C THR A 47 -1.30 0.41 -9.91
N LEU A 48 -2.10 0.12 -8.88
CA LEU A 48 -3.55 0.02 -8.91
C LEU A 48 -4.12 1.19 -8.10
N LEU A 49 -4.79 2.13 -8.77
CA LEU A 49 -5.52 3.20 -8.10
C LEU A 49 -7.00 2.86 -8.05
N LEU A 50 -7.61 3.08 -6.89
CA LEU A 50 -9.04 2.89 -6.68
C LEU A 50 -9.75 4.25 -6.55
N LYS A 51 -11.04 4.26 -6.86
CA LYS A 51 -11.93 5.42 -6.72
C LYS A 51 -11.80 6.08 -5.36
N SER A 52 -11.94 7.39 -5.34
CA SER A 52 -12.10 8.20 -4.13
C SER A 52 -12.96 9.42 -4.47
N GLN A 53 -13.31 10.23 -3.47
CA GLN A 53 -13.98 11.51 -3.70
C GLN A 53 -13.13 12.48 -4.52
N ASN A 54 -11.80 12.43 -4.38
CA ASN A 54 -10.86 13.27 -5.12
C ASN A 54 -10.59 12.76 -6.55
N MET A 55 -10.83 11.47 -6.80
CA MET A 55 -10.65 10.84 -8.11
C MET A 55 -11.85 9.93 -8.44
N PRO A 56 -13.05 10.50 -8.66
CA PRO A 56 -14.29 9.75 -8.82
C PRO A 56 -14.34 8.91 -10.11
N GLN A 57 -13.47 9.21 -11.08
CA GLN A 57 -13.36 8.54 -12.38
C GLN A 57 -12.64 7.18 -12.33
N LEU A 58 -11.91 6.88 -11.24
CA LEU A 58 -11.21 5.61 -11.10
C LEU A 58 -12.20 4.47 -10.78
N LYS A 59 -11.74 3.22 -10.92
CA LYS A 59 -12.58 2.05 -10.63
C LYS A 59 -12.86 1.87 -9.14
N GLU A 60 -14.07 1.44 -8.83
CA GLU A 60 -14.50 1.10 -7.47
C GLU A 60 -13.82 -0.16 -6.93
N ALA A 61 -13.46 -1.11 -7.80
CA ALA A 61 -12.81 -2.33 -7.38
C ALA A 61 -11.87 -2.89 -8.45
N VAL A 62 -10.84 -3.60 -7.98
CA VAL A 62 -10.04 -4.54 -8.76
C VAL A 62 -10.34 -5.93 -8.19
N ARG A 63 -10.75 -6.86 -9.04
CA ARG A 63 -11.25 -8.17 -8.63
C ARG A 63 -10.50 -9.31 -9.28
N ASN A 64 -10.58 -10.49 -8.65
CA ASN A 64 -10.05 -11.76 -9.12
C ASN A 64 -8.53 -11.74 -9.29
N ILE A 65 -7.77 -11.11 -8.37
CA ILE A 65 -6.31 -11.20 -8.37
C ILE A 65 -5.92 -12.60 -7.92
N PRO A 66 -5.36 -13.47 -8.80
CA PRO A 66 -5.13 -14.86 -8.45
C PRO A 66 -4.01 -14.97 -7.41
N VAL A 67 -4.24 -15.74 -6.36
CA VAL A 67 -3.22 -16.07 -5.35
C VAL A 67 -2.88 -17.55 -5.43
N GLN A 68 -3.91 -18.41 -5.41
CA GLN A 68 -3.84 -19.87 -5.58
C GLN A 68 -2.80 -20.56 -4.67
N LYS A 69 -2.67 -20.07 -3.44
CA LYS A 69 -1.62 -20.49 -2.48
C LYS A 69 -2.16 -20.46 -1.05
N THR A 70 -1.60 -21.30 -0.21
CA THR A 70 -1.67 -21.15 1.25
C THR A 70 -0.59 -20.18 1.71
N CYS A 71 -0.86 -19.43 2.79
CA CYS A 71 0.13 -18.54 3.41
C CYS A 71 -0.31 -18.14 4.81
N ARG A 72 0.63 -17.80 5.69
CA ARG A 72 0.30 -17.20 7.01
C ARG A 72 0.15 -15.68 6.97
N TYR A 73 0.80 -15.00 6.03
CA TYR A 73 0.84 -13.54 5.94
C TYR A 73 0.63 -13.04 4.53
N ILE A 74 -0.03 -11.89 4.44
CA ILE A 74 -0.23 -11.13 3.22
C ILE A 74 0.42 -9.77 3.45
N HIS A 75 1.37 -9.43 2.59
CA HIS A 75 2.15 -8.20 2.63
C HIS A 75 1.73 -7.31 1.47
N LEU A 76 1.42 -6.07 1.80
CA LEU A 76 0.97 -5.06 0.86
C LEU A 76 1.99 -3.93 0.83
N LEU A 77 2.53 -3.61 -0.34
CA LEU A 77 3.21 -2.34 -0.59
C LEU A 77 2.19 -1.38 -1.19
N HIS A 78 1.96 -0.25 -0.54
CA HIS A 78 0.89 0.67 -0.90
C HIS A 78 1.19 2.10 -0.47
N GLY A 79 0.37 3.03 -0.95
CA GLY A 79 0.32 4.40 -0.51
C GLY A 79 -1.10 4.94 -0.67
N VAL A 80 -1.29 6.21 -0.31
CA VAL A 80 -2.50 6.93 -0.69
C VAL A 80 -2.18 8.32 -1.19
N GLY A 81 -2.90 8.76 -2.22
CA GLY A 81 -2.93 10.17 -2.58
C GLY A 81 -3.96 10.90 -1.75
N TYR A 82 -3.64 12.12 -1.32
CA TYR A 82 -4.45 12.94 -0.40
C TYR A 82 -4.57 12.33 1.00
N ALA A 83 -4.78 13.20 1.98
CA ALA A 83 -5.02 12.82 3.37
C ALA A 83 -6.51 12.58 3.64
N ASP A 84 -6.79 11.78 4.67
CA ASP A 84 -8.10 11.65 5.28
C ASP A 84 -7.98 11.72 6.81
N GLU A 85 -9.08 11.55 7.53
CA GLU A 85 -9.10 11.45 8.99
C GLU A 85 -8.53 10.10 9.46
N ASP A 86 -7.82 10.11 10.59
CA ASP A 86 -7.32 8.87 11.20
C ASP A 86 -8.50 7.97 11.59
N GLY A 87 -8.43 6.69 11.22
CA GLY A 87 -9.51 5.72 11.42
C GLY A 87 -10.43 5.53 10.21
N THR A 88 -10.34 6.37 9.16
CA THR A 88 -11.14 6.22 7.95
C THR A 88 -10.75 4.97 7.17
N PRO A 89 -11.68 4.04 6.89
CA PRO A 89 -11.46 2.96 5.93
C PRO A 89 -11.33 3.53 4.52
N ILE A 90 -10.22 3.24 3.84
CA ILE A 90 -9.95 3.73 2.48
C ILE A 90 -10.26 2.68 1.40
N ALA A 91 -10.11 1.42 1.77
CA ALA A 91 -10.32 0.27 0.90
C ALA A 91 -10.54 -0.98 1.77
N ILE A 92 -11.15 -2.01 1.19
CA ILE A 92 -11.24 -3.36 1.76
C ILE A 92 -10.44 -4.30 0.87
N MET A 93 -9.56 -5.10 1.49
CA MET A 93 -8.98 -6.29 0.89
C MET A 93 -9.88 -7.49 1.22
N GLU A 94 -10.55 -8.04 0.22
CA GLU A 94 -11.40 -9.22 0.37
C GLU A 94 -10.59 -10.46 -0.05
N ILE A 95 -10.47 -11.43 0.84
CA ILE A 95 -9.80 -12.71 0.58
C ILE A 95 -10.85 -13.77 0.33
N HIS A 96 -10.74 -14.46 -0.81
CA HIS A 96 -11.61 -15.56 -1.21
C HIS A 96 -10.81 -16.86 -1.15
N TYR A 97 -11.27 -17.81 -0.36
CA TYR A 97 -10.62 -19.11 -0.18
C TYR A 97 -11.21 -20.15 -1.13
N ALA A 98 -10.41 -21.17 -1.47
CA ALA A 98 -10.82 -22.25 -2.37
C ALA A 98 -12.01 -23.08 -1.85
N ASN A 99 -12.21 -23.10 -0.53
CA ASN A 99 -13.35 -23.76 0.11
C ASN A 99 -14.64 -22.91 0.11
N GLY A 100 -14.61 -21.70 -0.47
CA GLY A 100 -15.74 -20.78 -0.54
C GLY A 100 -15.81 -19.75 0.59
N ASP A 101 -14.99 -19.87 1.64
CA ASP A 101 -14.91 -18.87 2.72
C ASP A 101 -14.46 -17.51 2.19
N LYS A 102 -14.85 -16.45 2.91
CA LYS A 102 -14.41 -15.08 2.65
C LYS A 102 -13.98 -14.38 3.93
N ARG A 103 -13.00 -13.49 3.84
CA ARG A 103 -12.58 -12.59 4.93
C ARG A 103 -12.29 -11.21 4.39
N GLN A 104 -12.69 -10.17 5.12
CA GLN A 104 -12.49 -8.78 4.73
C GLN A 104 -11.52 -8.09 5.69
N PHE A 105 -10.57 -7.34 5.14
CA PHE A 105 -9.59 -6.57 5.89
C PHE A 105 -9.67 -5.10 5.47
N PRO A 106 -10.17 -4.21 6.34
CA PRO A 106 -10.16 -2.78 6.04
C PRO A 106 -8.73 -2.27 6.05
N ILE A 107 -8.36 -1.53 5.01
CA ILE A 107 -7.16 -0.70 4.98
C ILE A 107 -7.59 0.67 5.50
N ILE A 108 -6.90 1.20 6.52
CA ILE A 108 -7.37 2.30 7.35
C ILE A 108 -6.33 3.40 7.33
N TYR A 109 -6.75 4.63 7.05
CA TYR A 109 -5.90 5.81 7.11
C TYR A 109 -5.44 6.07 8.55
N GLY A 110 -4.16 6.40 8.72
CA GLY A 110 -3.54 6.60 10.04
C GLY A 110 -3.16 5.31 10.77
N ALA A 111 -3.86 4.20 10.54
CA ALA A 111 -3.50 2.90 11.10
C ALA A 111 -2.54 2.11 10.20
N HIS A 112 -2.82 2.02 8.90
CA HIS A 112 -2.03 1.22 7.96
C HIS A 112 -1.17 2.09 7.04
N VAL A 113 -1.64 3.29 6.71
CA VAL A 113 -1.08 4.14 5.66
C VAL A 113 -1.41 5.62 5.91
N ARG A 114 -0.56 6.52 5.41
CA ARG A 114 -0.86 7.97 5.32
C ARG A 114 -0.53 8.48 3.92
N ASN A 115 -0.82 9.76 3.67
CA ASN A 115 -0.50 10.42 2.41
C ASN A 115 0.93 10.11 1.95
N TRP A 116 1.04 9.73 0.69
CA TRP A 116 2.29 9.38 0.05
C TRP A 116 3.25 10.57 -0.05
N TRP A 117 2.73 11.79 -0.01
CA TRP A 117 3.49 13.00 0.16
C TRP A 117 3.53 13.29 1.65
N LYS A 118 4.73 13.31 2.19
CA LYS A 118 4.97 13.79 3.54
C LYS A 118 5.01 15.32 3.48
N GLU A 119 3.99 15.97 4.02
CA GLU A 119 3.98 17.42 4.19
C GLU A 119 4.99 17.84 5.27
N LYS A 120 5.62 19.01 5.12
CA LYS A 120 6.58 19.52 6.12
C LYS A 120 5.92 19.77 7.48
N GLU A 121 4.69 20.24 7.46
CA GLU A 121 3.88 20.55 8.64
C GLU A 121 3.02 19.37 9.13
N GLU A 122 3.27 18.15 8.61
CA GLU A 122 2.55 16.95 9.06
C GLU A 122 2.78 16.71 10.55
N LYS A 123 1.72 16.88 11.36
CA LYS A 123 1.78 16.73 12.82
C LYS A 123 1.95 15.28 13.26
N VAL A 124 1.35 14.34 12.54
CA VAL A 124 1.41 12.90 12.82
C VAL A 124 1.85 12.18 11.58
N SER A 125 3.07 11.65 11.61
CA SER A 125 3.71 10.98 10.47
C SER A 125 3.76 9.45 10.63
N GLU A 126 3.52 8.95 11.84
CA GLU A 126 3.57 7.53 12.20
C GLU A 126 2.21 6.86 11.97
N VAL A 127 2.25 5.56 11.68
CA VAL A 127 1.06 4.71 11.57
C VAL A 127 0.88 3.89 12.85
N SER A 128 -0.36 3.65 13.26
CA SER A 128 -0.64 3.03 14.57
C SER A 128 -0.69 1.50 14.57
N ASP A 129 -0.85 0.82 13.41
CA ASP A 129 -0.79 -0.64 13.36
C ASP A 129 0.66 -1.13 13.51
N PRO A 130 0.96 -2.05 14.45
CA PRO A 130 2.31 -2.52 14.70
C PRO A 130 2.87 -3.41 13.58
N ASN A 131 2.04 -3.87 12.64
CA ASN A 131 2.46 -4.61 11.46
C ASN A 131 2.45 -3.71 10.20
N SER A 132 2.36 -2.39 10.36
CA SER A 132 2.50 -1.40 9.29
C SER A 132 3.68 -0.47 9.52
N GLY A 133 4.17 0.16 8.45
CA GLY A 133 5.28 1.11 8.56
C GLY A 133 5.71 1.65 7.21
N VAL A 134 6.53 2.71 7.22
CA VAL A 134 7.15 3.24 6.00
C VAL A 134 8.19 2.23 5.50
N ALA A 135 7.94 1.66 4.34
CA ALA A 135 8.81 0.67 3.69
C ALA A 135 9.94 1.33 2.90
N TRP A 136 9.64 2.51 2.35
CA TRP A 136 10.57 3.29 1.53
C TRP A 136 10.20 4.77 1.59
N SER A 137 11.19 5.65 1.57
CA SER A 137 11.02 7.09 1.43
C SER A 137 12.14 7.71 0.60
N GLY A 138 11.82 8.73 -0.18
CA GLY A 138 12.78 9.43 -1.02
C GLY A 138 12.44 10.91 -1.19
N GLN A 139 13.44 11.71 -1.55
CA GLN A 139 13.24 13.09 -1.98
C GLN A 139 12.87 13.07 -3.46
N GLY A 140 11.70 13.61 -3.84
CA GLY A 140 11.33 13.79 -5.25
C GLY A 140 12.27 14.78 -5.95
N GLU A 141 12.25 14.82 -7.29
CA GLU A 141 13.04 15.79 -8.07
C GLU A 141 12.45 17.21 -8.06
N TYR A 142 11.16 17.36 -7.73
CA TYR A 142 10.47 18.64 -7.66
C TYR A 142 9.49 18.69 -6.49
N PRO A 143 9.95 18.56 -5.23
CA PRO A 143 9.04 18.72 -4.10
C PRO A 143 8.58 20.18 -4.09
N PRO A 144 7.27 20.46 -4.17
CA PRO A 144 6.77 21.80 -3.91
C PRO A 144 7.22 22.24 -2.50
N PRO A 145 7.34 23.56 -2.25
CA PRO A 145 8.02 24.09 -1.07
C PRO A 145 7.43 23.64 0.28
N ASP A 146 6.21 23.12 0.29
CA ASP A 146 5.48 22.55 1.42
C ASP A 146 5.71 21.03 1.62
N ARG A 147 6.32 20.33 0.67
CA ARG A 147 6.55 18.87 0.76
C ARG A 147 7.95 18.52 1.22
N ALA A 148 8.03 17.52 2.08
CA ALA A 148 9.28 17.03 2.67
C ALA A 148 9.84 15.79 1.95
N SER A 149 9.00 14.85 1.49
CA SER A 149 9.44 13.63 0.81
C SER A 149 8.25 12.86 0.23
N VAL A 150 8.51 11.87 -0.63
CA VAL A 150 7.55 10.79 -0.92
C VAL A 150 7.84 9.54 -0.11
N ARG A 151 6.82 8.72 0.13
CA ARG A 151 6.93 7.48 0.89
C ARG A 151 5.92 6.42 0.43
N LEU A 152 6.33 5.16 0.59
CA LEU A 152 5.49 3.98 0.44
C LEU A 152 5.43 3.24 1.77
N TYR A 153 4.29 2.61 2.02
CA TYR A 153 4.01 1.86 3.23
C TYR A 153 4.00 0.37 2.94
N ARG A 154 4.45 -0.39 3.91
CA ARG A 154 4.22 -1.82 3.99
C ARG A 154 3.21 -2.07 5.09
N SER A 155 2.15 -2.78 4.77
CA SER A 155 1.21 -3.35 5.74
C SER A 155 1.26 -4.87 5.69
N THR A 156 1.05 -5.55 6.81
CA THR A 156 1.06 -7.01 6.86
C THR A 156 -0.11 -7.55 7.65
N PHE A 157 -0.94 -8.33 6.95
CA PHE A 157 -2.15 -8.94 7.46
C PHE A 157 -1.91 -10.41 7.77
N VAL A 158 -2.48 -10.89 8.87
CA VAL A 158 -2.46 -12.31 9.25
C VAL A 158 -3.58 -13.02 8.51
N ASN A 159 -3.27 -14.10 7.79
CA ASN A 159 -4.27 -14.96 7.21
C ASN A 159 -4.93 -15.80 8.34
N PRO A 160 -6.25 -15.66 8.58
CA PRO A 160 -6.97 -16.40 9.62
C PRO A 160 -7.15 -17.89 9.26
N LEU A 161 -7.03 -18.26 7.99
CA LEU A 161 -7.12 -19.63 7.49
C LEU A 161 -5.82 -20.01 6.75
N PRO A 162 -4.68 -20.16 7.47
CA PRO A 162 -3.37 -20.33 6.84
C PRO A 162 -3.20 -21.67 6.11
N THR A 163 -4.03 -22.67 6.43
CA THR A 163 -4.05 -23.98 5.78
C THR A 163 -4.97 -24.03 4.56
N GLU A 164 -5.90 -23.08 4.44
CA GLU A 164 -6.81 -22.98 3.30
C GLU A 164 -6.15 -22.17 2.20
N ALA A 165 -6.18 -22.69 0.97
CA ALA A 165 -5.66 -21.95 -0.16
C ALA A 165 -6.52 -20.71 -0.40
N ILE A 166 -5.88 -19.55 -0.52
CA ILE A 166 -6.52 -18.35 -1.06
C ILE A 166 -6.65 -18.58 -2.56
N ASP A 167 -7.88 -18.53 -3.08
CA ASP A 167 -8.16 -18.59 -4.51
C ASP A 167 -7.77 -17.26 -5.17
N HIS A 168 -8.42 -16.17 -4.74
CA HIS A 168 -8.13 -14.82 -5.22
C HIS A 168 -8.35 -13.76 -4.14
N ILE A 169 -7.88 -12.54 -4.43
CA ILE A 169 -8.09 -11.35 -3.64
C ILE A 169 -8.76 -10.26 -4.48
N ASP A 170 -9.66 -9.52 -3.85
CA ASP A 170 -10.25 -8.30 -4.39
C ASP A 170 -9.81 -7.09 -3.55
N PHE A 171 -9.64 -5.94 -4.19
CA PHE A 171 -9.53 -4.65 -3.52
C PHE A 171 -10.71 -3.77 -3.90
N VAL A 172 -11.45 -3.29 -2.90
CA VAL A 172 -12.67 -2.52 -3.07
C VAL A 172 -12.52 -1.17 -2.38
N SER A 173 -12.70 -0.08 -3.12
CA SER A 173 -12.71 1.28 -2.58
C SER A 173 -13.80 1.46 -1.53
N GLN A 174 -13.52 2.27 -0.52
CA GLN A 174 -14.54 2.78 0.42
C GLN A 174 -14.98 4.21 0.10
N ASN A 175 -14.56 4.74 -1.06
CA ASN A 175 -14.87 6.08 -1.54
C ASN A 175 -14.57 7.18 -0.50
N SER A 176 -13.46 7.04 0.21
CA SER A 176 -12.86 8.04 1.09
C SER A 176 -12.35 9.25 0.30
N LYS A 177 -11.81 10.27 0.97
CA LYS A 177 -11.07 11.37 0.32
C LYS A 177 -9.72 10.87 -0.20
N ALA A 178 -9.04 10.03 0.57
CA ALA A 178 -7.78 9.41 0.17
C ALA A 178 -7.98 8.48 -1.04
N VAL A 179 -7.07 8.53 -2.00
CA VAL A 179 -6.98 7.68 -3.20
C VAL A 179 -6.14 6.44 -2.85
N PRO A 180 -6.72 5.24 -2.72
CA PRO A 180 -5.95 4.04 -2.45
C PRO A 180 -5.03 3.69 -3.62
N CYS A 181 -3.75 3.43 -3.34
CA CYS A 181 -2.76 3.02 -4.33
C CYS A 181 -2.08 1.73 -3.90
N ILE A 182 -2.37 0.63 -4.60
CA ILE A 182 -1.69 -0.65 -4.39
C ILE A 182 -0.51 -0.75 -5.36
N VAL A 183 0.70 -0.87 -4.82
CA VAL A 183 1.93 -0.96 -5.62
C VAL A 183 2.35 -2.41 -5.81
N SER A 184 2.20 -3.25 -4.79
CA SER A 184 2.59 -4.66 -4.90
C SER A 184 1.94 -5.53 -3.83
N LEU A 185 1.79 -6.82 -4.12
CA LEU A 185 1.23 -7.83 -3.24
C LEU A 185 2.20 -9.02 -3.13
N SER A 186 2.36 -9.51 -1.91
CA SER A 186 3.19 -10.67 -1.62
C SER A 186 2.60 -11.51 -0.51
N VAL A 187 2.81 -12.82 -0.56
CA VAL A 187 2.31 -13.76 0.44
C VAL A 187 3.44 -14.61 1.01
N GLY A 188 3.27 -15.18 2.20
CA GLY A 188 4.20 -16.18 2.72
C GLY A 188 4.08 -16.41 4.22
N ASP A 189 5.06 -17.11 4.78
CA ASP A 189 4.98 -17.59 6.18
C ASP A 189 5.87 -16.84 7.16
N LYS A 190 6.61 -15.84 6.68
CA LYS A 190 7.51 -15.02 7.49
C LYS A 190 6.87 -13.66 7.73
N LYS A 191 6.87 -13.21 8.99
CA LYS A 191 6.63 -11.79 9.28
C LYS A 191 7.79 -10.94 8.71
N PRO A 192 7.52 -9.70 8.30
CA PRO A 192 8.56 -8.75 7.92
C PRO A 192 9.51 -8.49 9.10
N VAL A 193 10.77 -8.19 8.78
CA VAL A 193 11.73 -7.67 9.74
C VAL A 193 11.56 -6.16 9.73
N VAL A 194 10.63 -5.66 10.54
CA VAL A 194 10.41 -4.22 10.69
C VAL A 194 11.62 -3.65 11.44
N LYS A 195 12.43 -2.85 10.74
CA LYS A 195 13.44 -2.05 11.44
C LYS A 195 12.71 -1.00 12.29
N PRO A 196 13.08 -0.78 13.56
CA PRO A 196 12.53 0.31 14.34
C PRO A 196 12.64 1.61 13.55
N GLN A 197 11.54 2.34 13.37
CA GLN A 197 11.59 3.70 12.84
C GLN A 197 12.50 4.51 13.77
N ALA A 198 13.52 5.17 13.21
CA ALA A 198 14.37 6.05 13.98
C ALA A 198 13.49 7.15 14.60
N THR A 199 13.39 7.15 15.93
CA THR A 199 12.75 8.23 16.68
C THR A 199 13.46 9.54 16.30
N PRO A 200 12.74 10.63 16.00
CA PRO A 200 13.39 11.92 15.81
C PRO A 200 14.19 12.22 17.08
N ALA A 201 15.49 12.49 16.93
CA ALA A 201 16.33 12.93 18.03
C ALA A 201 15.65 14.12 18.72
N SER A 202 15.46 14.02 20.03
CA SER A 202 14.91 15.12 20.83
C SER A 202 15.73 16.39 20.54
N PRO A 203 15.09 17.55 20.31
CA PRO A 203 15.84 18.77 20.08
C PRO A 203 16.67 19.05 21.33
N SER A 204 17.99 19.14 21.15
CA SER A 204 18.92 19.59 22.17
C SER A 204 18.43 20.94 22.69
N ARG A 205 18.04 20.99 23.97
CA ARG A 205 17.77 22.26 24.66
C ARG A 205 19.03 23.12 24.57
N LYS A 206 18.90 24.30 23.98
CA LYS A 206 19.81 25.43 24.23
C LYS A 206 19.45 26.05 25.57
#